data_AF-A0A7S0EJC4-F1
#
_entry.id   AF-A0A7S0EJC4-F1
#
_cell.length_a   1.000
_cell.length_b   1.000
_cell.length_c   1.000
_cell.angle_alpha   90.00
_cell.angle_beta   90.00
_cell.angle_gamma   90.00
#
_symmetry.space_group_name_H-M   'P 1'
#
loop_
_entity.id
_entity.type
_entity.pdbx_description
1 polymer ?
#
loop_
_entity_poly.entity_id
_entity_poly.type
_entity_poly.pdbx_seq_one_letter_code
_entity_poly.pdbx_strand_id
1 'polypeptide(L)'
;GRTRATCEVTSCGKSPTYGHGVRRHCKLHREEGDVDLKSRRCMFAEGCQQQPSYGSPGERPMMCRAHKQEDQIYVLSSCGYMDGNGTCCHRRAAVTSRSGKKFCSE
;
A
#
# COMPACT_ATOMS: atom_id res chain seq x y z
N GLY A 1 3.48 22.25 6.18
CA GLY A 1 4.44 21.17 6.53
C GLY A 1 3.69 19.85 6.64
N ARG A 2 4.26 18.74 6.17
CA ARG A 2 3.63 17.42 6.37
C ARG A 2 3.84 17.01 7.83
N THR A 3 2.75 16.87 8.60
CA THR A 3 2.78 16.31 9.95
C THR A 3 3.30 14.87 9.89
N ARG A 4 4.26 14.54 10.76
CA ARG A 4 4.83 13.20 10.86
C ARG A 4 3.75 12.27 11.42
N ALA A 5 3.33 11.28 10.64
CA ALA A 5 2.38 10.28 11.11
C ALA A 5 2.97 9.51 12.31
N THR A 6 2.18 9.41 13.38
CA THR A 6 2.48 8.65 14.60
C THR A 6 1.56 7.43 14.68
N CYS A 7 1.91 6.49 15.54
CA CYS A 7 1.06 5.36 15.87
C CYS A 7 -0.32 5.83 16.35
N GLU A 8 -1.39 5.12 15.97
CA GLU A 8 -2.78 5.47 16.29
C GLU A 8 -3.09 5.33 17.79
N VAL A 9 -2.41 4.41 18.49
CA VAL A 9 -2.49 4.29 19.95
C VAL A 9 -2.09 5.60 20.64
N THR A 10 -3.03 6.16 21.41
CA THR A 10 -2.87 7.38 22.19
C THR A 10 -1.60 7.30 23.05
N SER A 11 -0.86 8.41 23.13
CA SER A 11 0.45 8.53 23.82
C SER A 11 1.63 7.77 23.19
N CYS A 12 1.47 7.13 22.02
CA CYS A 12 2.58 6.49 21.32
C CYS A 12 3.25 7.43 20.30
N GLY A 13 4.43 7.96 20.64
CA GLY A 13 5.24 8.79 19.73
C GLY A 13 6.00 8.04 18.63
N LYS A 14 5.82 6.71 18.49
CA LYS A 14 6.54 5.90 17.51
C LYS A 14 5.95 6.06 16.12
N SER A 15 6.79 6.01 15.08
CA SER A 15 6.33 6.00 13.69
C SER A 15 5.58 4.71 13.39
N PRO A 16 4.42 4.77 12.71
CA PRO A 16 3.68 3.58 12.34
C PRO A 16 4.38 2.87 11.18
N THR A 17 4.49 1.56 11.28
CA THR A 17 5.07 0.68 10.25
C THR A 17 4.15 -0.46 9.87
N TYR A 18 3.20 -0.82 10.72
CA TYR A 18 2.24 -1.91 10.56
C TYR A 18 0.84 -1.38 10.23
N GLY A 19 0.04 -2.19 9.56
CA GLY A 19 -1.36 -1.88 9.27
C GLY A 19 -1.94 -2.66 8.08
N HIS A 20 -3.27 -2.66 7.95
CA HIS A 20 -3.98 -3.11 6.74
C HIS A 20 -4.10 -1.97 5.72
N GLY A 21 -3.43 -2.07 4.57
CA GLY A 21 -3.47 -1.01 3.53
C GLY A 21 -2.63 0.24 3.84
N VAL A 22 -2.67 0.74 5.07
CA VAL A 22 -2.04 1.99 5.52
C VAL A 22 -1.30 1.79 6.83
N ARG A 23 -0.21 2.54 7.06
CA ARG A 23 0.58 2.45 8.30
C ARG A 23 -0.18 3.15 9.42
N ARG A 24 -0.71 2.39 10.38
CA ARG A 24 -1.44 2.92 11.55
C ARG A 24 -0.75 2.59 12.86
N HIS A 25 -0.10 1.43 12.94
CA HIS A 25 0.45 0.91 14.17
C HIS A 25 1.98 0.80 14.14
N CYS A 26 2.61 0.95 15.30
CA CYS A 26 4.01 0.59 15.47
C CYS A 26 4.15 -0.92 15.70
N LYS A 27 5.38 -1.45 15.68
CA LYS A 27 5.65 -2.88 15.91
C LYS A 27 5.04 -3.44 17.19
N LEU A 28 4.94 -2.62 18.24
CA LEU A 28 4.38 -3.03 19.53
C LEU A 28 2.86 -2.97 19.60
N HIS A 29 2.23 -2.19 18.72
CA HIS A 29 0.79 -1.93 18.74
C HIS A 29 0.10 -2.48 17.49
N ARG A 30 0.77 -3.36 16.75
CA ARG A 30 0.18 -4.00 15.58
C ARG A 30 -0.98 -4.88 16.03
N GLU A 31 -2.05 -4.88 15.26
CA GLU A 31 -3.20 -5.77 15.49
C GLU A 31 -2.95 -7.15 14.86
N GLU A 32 -3.75 -8.15 15.23
CA GLU A 32 -3.73 -9.43 14.52
C GLU A 32 -4.15 -9.22 13.06
N GLY A 33 -3.33 -9.71 12.13
CA GLY A 33 -3.50 -9.47 10.70
C GLY A 33 -2.69 -8.29 10.16
N ASP A 34 -2.17 -7.40 11.01
CA ASP A 34 -1.36 -6.29 10.55
C ASP A 34 -0.04 -6.77 9.92
N VAL A 35 0.18 -6.36 8.69
CA VAL A 35 1.43 -6.60 7.98
C VAL A 35 2.39 -5.42 8.18
N ASP A 36 3.69 -5.69 8.32
CA ASP A 36 4.71 -4.63 8.21
C ASP A 36 4.58 -4.05 6.81
N LEU A 37 4.49 -2.74 6.65
CA LEU A 37 4.31 -2.05 5.36
C LEU A 37 5.55 -1.30 4.93
N LYS A 38 6.49 -1.10 5.86
CA LYS A 38 7.75 -0.40 5.64
C LYS A 38 8.81 -1.36 5.08
N SER A 39 8.85 -2.58 5.59
CA SER A 39 9.93 -3.54 5.32
C SER A 39 9.43 -4.80 4.62
N ARG A 40 8.36 -4.68 3.81
CA ARG A 40 7.86 -5.84 3.05
C ARG A 40 8.88 -6.31 2.04
N ARG A 41 8.96 -7.63 1.94
CA ARG A 41 9.73 -8.33 0.93
C ARG A 41 8.79 -8.99 -0.05
N CYS A 42 9.32 -9.25 -1.24
CA CYS A 42 8.67 -10.06 -2.23
C CYS A 42 8.24 -11.41 -1.63
N MET A 43 7.01 -11.84 -1.90
CA MET A 43 6.41 -13.06 -1.38
C MET A 43 7.09 -14.34 -1.89
N PHE A 44 7.90 -14.24 -2.96
CA PHE A 44 8.61 -15.37 -3.55
C PHE A 44 9.46 -16.12 -2.51
N ALA A 45 9.22 -17.42 -2.39
CA ALA A 45 9.68 -18.28 -1.30
C ALA A 45 11.22 -18.39 -1.17
N GLU A 46 11.96 -18.13 -2.24
CA GLU A 46 13.43 -18.15 -2.29
C GLU A 46 14.10 -16.97 -1.53
N GLY A 47 13.40 -16.32 -0.61
CA GLY A 47 14.00 -15.27 0.23
C GLY A 47 14.34 -13.98 -0.53
N CYS A 48 13.56 -13.64 -1.57
CA CYS A 48 13.80 -12.44 -2.36
C CYS A 48 13.77 -11.18 -1.48
N GLN A 49 14.89 -10.45 -1.42
CA GLN A 49 15.03 -9.25 -0.58
C GLN A 49 14.48 -7.97 -1.24
N GLN A 50 14.02 -8.06 -2.49
CA GLN A 50 13.48 -6.93 -3.22
C GLN A 50 12.14 -6.50 -2.63
N GLN A 51 11.90 -5.18 -2.64
CA GLN A 51 10.59 -4.65 -2.26
C GLN A 51 9.55 -5.01 -3.32
N PRO A 52 8.35 -5.44 -2.89
CA PRO A 52 7.29 -5.75 -3.82
C PRO A 52 6.71 -4.45 -4.41
N SER A 53 6.48 -4.49 -5.72
CA SER A 53 5.90 -3.40 -6.50
C SER A 53 4.86 -3.85 -7.51
N TYR A 54 4.60 -5.16 -7.60
CA TYR A 54 3.61 -5.78 -8.47
C TYR A 54 2.60 -6.59 -7.64
N GLY A 55 1.34 -6.55 -8.08
CA GLY A 55 0.24 -7.25 -7.43
C GLY A 55 -1.07 -7.06 -8.19
N SER A 56 -2.15 -7.53 -7.61
CA SER A 56 -3.49 -7.42 -8.20
C SER A 56 -3.99 -5.96 -8.15
N PRO A 57 -4.83 -5.54 -9.11
CA PRO A 57 -5.60 -4.30 -9.04
C PRO A 57 -6.29 -4.10 -7.70
N GLY A 58 -6.11 -2.95 -7.07
CA GLY A 58 -6.72 -2.63 -5.78
C GLY A 58 -6.11 -3.33 -4.56
N GLU A 59 -5.22 -4.30 -4.78
CA GLU A 59 -4.45 -4.95 -3.72
C GLU A 59 -3.08 -4.31 -3.57
N ARG A 60 -2.40 -4.67 -2.49
CA ARG A 60 -1.04 -4.19 -2.26
C ARG A 60 -0.07 -5.04 -3.07
N PRO A 61 1.04 -4.45 -3.53
CA PRO A 61 2.03 -5.25 -4.23
C PRO A 61 2.61 -6.30 -3.28
N MET A 62 2.68 -7.54 -3.78
CA MET A 62 3.22 -8.70 -3.06
C MET A 62 4.48 -9.25 -3.74
N MET A 63 4.69 -8.94 -5.01
CA MET A 63 5.80 -9.46 -5.82
C MET A 63 6.67 -8.31 -6.33
N CYS A 64 7.96 -8.58 -6.55
CA CYS A 64 8.85 -7.61 -7.20
C CYS A 64 8.74 -7.74 -8.72
N ARG A 65 9.38 -6.82 -9.46
CA ARG A 65 9.40 -6.84 -10.93
C ARG A 65 9.87 -8.17 -11.52
N ALA A 66 10.81 -8.84 -10.86
CA ALA A 66 11.38 -10.10 -11.34
C ALA A 66 10.46 -11.31 -11.10
N HIS A 67 9.56 -11.21 -10.12
CA HIS A 67 8.69 -12.31 -9.71
C HIS A 67 7.20 -11.99 -9.93
N LYS A 68 6.88 -11.01 -10.77
CA LYS A 68 5.50 -10.68 -11.12
C LYS A 68 4.90 -11.79 -11.98
N GLN A 69 3.59 -12.01 -11.85
CA GLN A 69 2.83 -12.84 -12.79
C GLN A 69 2.38 -12.00 -14.00
N GLU A 70 1.97 -12.64 -15.10
CA GLU A 70 1.56 -11.93 -16.33
C GLU A 70 0.39 -10.97 -16.08
N ASP A 71 -0.57 -11.36 -15.24
CA ASP A 71 -1.76 -10.56 -14.90
C ASP A 71 -1.53 -9.51 -13.79
N GLN A 72 -0.31 -9.44 -13.23
CA GLN A 72 -0.01 -8.50 -12.16
C GLN A 72 0.49 -7.15 -12.69
N ILE A 73 -0.13 -6.09 -12.19
CA ILE A 73 0.19 -4.71 -12.56
C ILE A 73 1.18 -4.10 -11.56
N TYR A 74 1.87 -3.05 -12.00
CA TYR A 74 2.66 -2.22 -11.11
C TYR A 74 1.74 -1.44 -10.16
N VAL A 75 1.87 -1.69 -8.86
CA VAL A 75 1.11 -1.01 -7.82
C VAL A 75 2.08 -0.18 -6.98
N LEU A 76 1.96 1.15 -7.07
CA LEU A 76 2.67 2.02 -6.15
C LEU A 76 2.18 1.74 -4.73
N SER A 77 3.12 1.60 -3.77
CA SER A 77 2.81 1.36 -2.35
C SER A 77 1.95 2.47 -1.71
N SER A 78 1.77 3.58 -2.40
CA SER A 78 0.92 4.73 -2.06
C SER A 78 -0.27 4.96 -3.01
N CYS A 79 -0.62 4.01 -3.87
CA CYS A 79 -1.71 4.18 -4.82
C CYS A 79 -3.06 4.24 -4.09
N GLY A 80 -3.71 5.40 -4.12
CA GLY A 80 -5.03 5.63 -3.53
C GLY A 80 -6.16 5.74 -4.56
N TYR A 81 -5.88 5.52 -5.85
CA TYR A 81 -6.78 5.81 -6.97
C TYR A 81 -6.59 4.75 -8.08
N MET A 82 -7.68 4.07 -8.44
CA MET A 82 -7.76 3.14 -9.57
C MET A 82 -8.46 3.83 -10.74
N ASP A 83 -8.04 3.56 -11.97
CA ASP A 83 -8.83 3.91 -13.16
C ASP A 83 -9.97 2.88 -13.40
N GLY A 84 -10.82 3.13 -14.40
CA GLY A 84 -11.89 2.22 -14.80
C GLY A 84 -11.43 0.85 -15.30
N ASN A 85 -10.12 0.65 -15.49
CA ASN A 85 -9.47 -0.60 -15.90
C ASN A 85 -8.63 -1.24 -14.78
N GLY A 86 -8.74 -0.75 -13.54
CA GLY A 86 -8.03 -1.32 -12.39
C GLY A 86 -6.53 -1.00 -12.33
N THR A 87 -6.00 -0.12 -13.18
CA THR A 87 -4.58 0.27 -13.12
C THR A 87 -4.35 1.47 -12.19
N CYS A 88 -3.16 1.51 -11.57
CA CYS A 88 -2.78 2.59 -10.67
C CYS A 88 -2.60 3.89 -11.47
N CYS A 89 -3.46 4.87 -11.19
CA CYS A 89 -3.47 6.10 -11.97
C CYS A 89 -2.33 7.04 -11.54
N HIS A 90 -1.43 7.36 -12.47
CA HIS A 90 -0.28 8.25 -12.27
C HIS A 90 -0.64 9.75 -12.39
N ARG A 91 -1.91 10.09 -12.68
CA ARG A 91 -2.41 11.49 -12.76
C ARG A 91 -3.09 11.89 -11.45
N ARG A 92 -2.91 13.14 -11.02
CA ARG A 92 -3.57 13.68 -9.81
C ARG A 92 -5.08 13.50 -9.94
N ALA A 93 -5.70 12.86 -8.96
CA ALA A 93 -7.12 12.57 -8.92
C ALA A 93 -7.97 13.84 -9.06
N ALA A 94 -8.94 13.81 -9.97
CA ALA A 94 -9.86 14.92 -10.20
C ALA A 94 -11.27 14.67 -9.63
N VAL A 95 -11.63 13.44 -9.22
CA VAL A 95 -13.02 13.15 -8.85
C VAL A 95 -13.15 12.29 -7.58
N THR A 96 -13.75 12.86 -6.54
CA THR A 96 -14.24 12.14 -5.37
C THR A 96 -15.70 11.74 -5.62
N SER A 97 -16.00 10.43 -5.69
CA SER A 97 -17.38 9.96 -5.76
C SER A 97 -18.08 10.12 -4.39
N ARG A 98 -19.41 10.25 -4.42
CA ARG A 98 -20.29 10.44 -3.24
C ARG A 98 -20.17 9.33 -2.19
N SER A 99 -19.62 8.18 -2.58
CA SER A 99 -19.31 7.01 -1.75
C SER A 99 -17.88 7.02 -1.19
N GLY A 100 -17.16 8.15 -1.26
CA GLY A 100 -15.79 8.30 -0.73
C GLY A 100 -14.70 7.64 -1.57
N LYS A 101 -15.07 6.92 -2.63
CA LYS A 101 -14.15 6.32 -3.59
C LYS A 101 -13.60 7.40 -4.52
N LYS A 102 -12.28 7.48 -4.62
CA LYS A 102 -11.61 8.52 -5.42
C LYS A 102 -11.09 7.90 -6.71
N PHE A 103 -11.50 8.46 -7.83
CA PHE A 103 -11.18 7.97 -9.17
C PHE A 103 -10.38 9.03 -9.92
N CYS A 104 -9.53 8.59 -10.85
CA CYS A 104 -8.99 9.50 -11.85
C CYS A 104 -10.05 9.83 -12.89
N SER A 105 -10.08 11.09 -13.35
CA SER A 105 -10.79 11.43 -14.58
C SER A 105 -10.05 10.81 -15.76
N GLU A 106 -10.80 10.32 -16.75
CA GLU A 106 -10.27 9.92 -18.07
C GLU A 106 -9.41 11.02 -18.71
#